data_AF-A0AA89QEF5-F1
#
_entry.id   AF-A0AA89QEF5-F1
#
_cell.length_a   1.000
_cell.length_b   1.000
_cell.length_c   1.000
_cell.angle_alpha   90.00
_cell.angle_beta   90.00
_cell.angle_gamma   90.00
#
_symmetry.space_group_name_H-M   'P 1'
#
loop_
_entity.id
_entity.type
_entity.pdbx_description
1 polymer ?
#
loop_
_entity_poly.entity_id
_entity_poly.type
_entity_poly.pdbx_seq_one_letter_code
_entity_poly.pdbx_strand_id
1 'polypeptide(L)'
;MALDGSLFLHLTDNFVHMHGYRPGTSELRSWERSIPVLATALNDAGLGDVEVMLEYALPLNSKRADVVLAGVHPATGEPSYVVVELKQWSQALPHEDDPTLCHVDAYAHPVLNPIEQVRRYCEYLVNFNGSVAEHRHRVNGVAFLHNATEFGVTGLREIERDGHGLLFTGERRGAFLDHLRTRLSDKHPGAGAADELCAGVAVPSKQLMSVAAEEVRERT
;
A
#
# COMPACT_ATOMS: atom_id res chain seq x y z
N MET A 1 -17.16 4.22 -19.88
CA MET A 1 -18.32 3.93 -19.01
C MET A 1 -18.62 2.44 -18.81
N ALA A 2 -18.16 1.50 -19.65
CA ALA A 2 -18.42 0.06 -19.45
C ALA A 2 -17.37 -0.67 -18.57
N LEU A 3 -16.14 -0.14 -18.47
CA LEU A 3 -15.04 -0.75 -17.69
C LEU A 3 -15.25 -0.69 -16.17
N ASP A 4 -15.96 0.33 -15.70
CA ASP A 4 -16.16 0.60 -14.26
C ASP A 4 -17.08 -0.45 -13.59
N GLY A 5 -18.16 -0.84 -14.28
CA GLY A 5 -19.06 -1.87 -13.79
C GLY A 5 -18.45 -3.27 -13.78
N SER A 6 -17.61 -3.60 -14.76
CA SER A 6 -16.97 -4.92 -14.83
C SER A 6 -15.89 -5.09 -13.76
N LEU A 7 -15.06 -4.06 -13.50
CA LEU A 7 -14.06 -4.10 -12.44
C LEU A 7 -14.71 -4.27 -11.06
N PHE A 8 -15.76 -3.50 -10.80
CA PHE A 8 -16.49 -3.57 -9.54
C PHE A 8 -17.12 -4.95 -9.28
N LEU A 9 -17.68 -5.58 -10.32
CA LEU A 9 -18.19 -6.95 -10.23
C LEU A 9 -17.07 -7.95 -9.92
N HIS A 10 -15.93 -7.88 -10.62
CA HIS A 10 -14.79 -8.75 -10.34
C HIS A 10 -14.23 -8.57 -8.93
N LEU A 11 -14.12 -7.34 -8.43
CA LEU A 11 -13.70 -7.07 -7.05
C LEU A 11 -14.67 -7.67 -6.04
N THR A 12 -15.97 -7.52 -6.29
CA THR A 12 -17.01 -8.08 -5.42
C THR A 12 -16.95 -9.61 -5.41
N ASP A 13 -16.82 -10.24 -6.58
CA ASP A 13 -16.74 -11.70 -6.70
C ASP A 13 -15.47 -12.26 -6.06
N ASN A 14 -14.31 -11.63 -6.30
CA ASN A 14 -13.05 -12.00 -5.66
C ASN A 14 -13.12 -11.83 -4.14
N PHE A 15 -13.71 -10.74 -3.66
CA PHE A 15 -13.89 -10.52 -2.22
C PHE A 15 -14.73 -11.63 -1.58
N VAL A 16 -15.85 -12.00 -2.22
CA VAL A 16 -16.71 -13.10 -1.75
C VAL A 16 -15.95 -14.43 -1.76
N HIS A 17 -15.18 -14.68 -2.82
CA HIS A 17 -14.37 -15.91 -2.92
C HIS A 17 -13.32 -16.00 -1.80
N MET A 18 -12.62 -14.89 -1.52
CA MET A 18 -11.54 -14.84 -0.54
C MET A 18 -12.02 -14.82 0.91
N HIS A 19 -13.16 -14.16 1.19
CA HIS A 19 -13.61 -13.90 2.55
C HIS A 19 -14.88 -14.67 2.95
N GLY A 20 -15.60 -15.26 2.00
CA GLY A 20 -16.81 -16.04 2.25
C GLY A 20 -18.05 -15.21 2.59
N TYR A 21 -17.97 -13.88 2.51
CA TYR A 21 -19.09 -12.96 2.70
C TYR A 21 -19.02 -11.78 1.72
N ARG A 22 -20.14 -11.06 1.56
CA ARG A 22 -20.22 -9.91 0.66
C ARG A 22 -19.62 -8.66 1.30
N PRO A 23 -18.91 -7.82 0.52
CA PRO A 23 -18.40 -6.55 1.02
C PRO A 23 -19.54 -5.65 1.49
N GLY A 24 -19.27 -4.89 2.55
CA GLY A 24 -20.25 -3.95 3.10
C GLY A 24 -20.44 -2.73 2.20
N THR A 25 -21.52 -1.97 2.41
CA THR A 25 -21.80 -0.74 1.61
C THR A 25 -20.68 0.30 1.70
N SER A 26 -20.01 0.42 2.86
CA SER A 26 -18.87 1.32 3.03
C SER A 26 -17.65 0.90 2.20
N GLU A 27 -17.41 -0.40 2.07
CA GLU A 27 -16.29 -0.97 1.32
C GLU A 27 -16.50 -0.78 -0.18
N LEU A 28 -17.71 -1.10 -0.66
CA LEU A 28 -18.13 -0.82 -2.04
C LEU A 28 -17.98 0.66 -2.40
N ARG A 29 -18.45 1.57 -1.54
CA ARG A 29 -18.30 3.02 -1.74
C ARG A 29 -16.84 3.46 -1.70
N SER A 30 -15.98 2.74 -0.98
CA SER A 30 -14.55 3.02 -0.95
C SER A 30 -13.92 2.74 -2.30
N TRP A 31 -14.20 1.57 -2.85
CA TRP A 31 -13.69 1.17 -4.16
C TRP A 31 -14.17 2.09 -5.28
N GLU A 32 -15.48 2.38 -5.33
CA GLU A 32 -16.11 3.26 -6.33
C GLU A 32 -15.47 4.65 -6.38
N ARG A 33 -15.00 5.17 -5.24
CA ARG A 33 -14.44 6.53 -5.15
C ARG A 33 -12.93 6.57 -5.28
N SER A 34 -12.22 5.61 -4.71
CA SER A 34 -10.76 5.66 -4.61
C SER A 34 -10.05 5.05 -5.81
N ILE A 35 -10.59 3.95 -6.39
CA ILE A 35 -9.92 3.23 -7.48
C ILE A 35 -9.82 4.10 -8.75
N PRO A 36 -10.88 4.79 -9.22
CA PRO A 36 -10.77 5.65 -10.40
C PRO A 36 -9.76 6.79 -10.22
N VAL A 37 -9.61 7.29 -9.00
CA VAL A 37 -8.64 8.35 -8.67
C VAL A 37 -7.21 7.85 -8.85
N LEU A 38 -6.89 6.65 -8.33
CA LEU A 38 -5.57 6.05 -8.54
C LEU A 38 -5.34 5.69 -10.02
N ALA A 39 -6.31 5.07 -10.69
CA ALA A 39 -6.19 4.71 -12.11
C ALA A 39 -5.91 5.95 -12.98
N THR A 40 -6.60 7.06 -12.71
CA THR A 40 -6.34 8.34 -13.39
C THR A 40 -4.94 8.87 -13.08
N ALA A 41 -4.46 8.74 -11.83
CA ALA A 41 -3.09 9.12 -11.47
C ALA A 41 -2.02 8.28 -12.20
N LEU A 42 -2.22 6.97 -12.34
CA LEU A 42 -1.31 6.10 -13.08
C LEU A 42 -1.28 6.45 -14.57
N ASN A 43 -2.45 6.66 -15.18
CA ASN A 43 -2.56 7.07 -16.58
C ASN A 43 -1.85 8.41 -16.83
N ASP A 44 -2.12 9.42 -16.00
CA ASP A 44 -1.47 10.74 -16.13
C ASP A 44 0.04 10.68 -15.84
N ALA A 45 0.49 9.72 -15.04
CA ALA A 45 1.90 9.46 -14.80
C ALA A 45 2.59 8.77 -15.99
N GLY A 46 1.84 8.21 -16.94
CA GLY A 46 2.37 7.38 -18.04
C GLY A 46 2.61 5.92 -17.64
N LEU A 47 2.04 5.46 -16.53
CA LEU A 47 2.29 4.17 -15.90
C LEU A 47 1.19 3.15 -16.22
N GLY A 48 0.68 3.15 -17.45
CA GLY A 48 -0.44 2.29 -17.87
C GLY A 48 -0.12 0.79 -17.90
N ASP A 49 1.16 0.44 -18.04
CA ASP A 49 1.64 -0.96 -18.07
C ASP A 49 2.15 -1.45 -16.70
N VAL A 50 2.00 -0.64 -15.64
CA VAL A 50 2.23 -1.09 -14.26
C VAL A 50 1.06 -1.95 -13.81
N GLU A 51 1.36 -3.07 -13.16
CA GLU A 51 0.34 -3.95 -12.63
C GLU A 51 -0.25 -3.41 -11.33
N VAL A 52 -1.56 -3.51 -11.20
CA VAL A 52 -2.32 -2.99 -10.06
C VAL A 52 -2.98 -4.16 -9.33
N MET A 53 -2.44 -4.50 -8.16
CA MET A 53 -2.98 -5.55 -7.31
C MET A 53 -3.87 -4.93 -6.22
N LEU A 54 -5.18 -5.08 -6.35
CA LEU A 54 -6.17 -4.53 -5.43
C LEU A 54 -6.43 -5.48 -4.27
N GLU A 55 -6.68 -4.92 -3.07
CA GLU A 55 -6.98 -5.67 -1.84
C GLU A 55 -5.94 -6.77 -1.57
N TYR A 56 -4.66 -6.44 -1.73
CA TYR A 56 -3.56 -7.39 -1.61
C TYR A 56 -3.50 -7.97 -0.18
N ALA A 57 -3.79 -9.26 -0.05
CA ALA A 57 -3.77 -9.96 1.23
C ALA A 57 -2.33 -10.10 1.73
N LEU A 58 -2.07 -9.61 2.94
CA LEU A 58 -0.77 -9.79 3.57
C LEU A 58 -0.64 -11.24 4.06
N PRO A 59 0.54 -11.88 3.91
CA PRO A 59 0.74 -13.26 4.36
C PRO A 59 0.33 -13.45 5.83
N LEU A 60 -0.10 -14.65 6.23
CA LEU A 60 -0.23 -15.05 7.65
C LEU A 60 -1.11 -14.15 8.56
N ASN A 61 -1.90 -13.22 8.03
CA ASN A 61 -2.86 -12.41 8.79
C ASN A 61 -4.09 -12.04 7.92
N SER A 62 -5.08 -11.37 8.52
CA SER A 62 -6.30 -10.94 7.83
C SER A 62 -6.25 -9.52 7.26
N LYS A 63 -5.11 -8.83 7.38
CA LYS A 63 -4.92 -7.46 6.88
C LYS A 63 -4.68 -7.48 5.38
N ARG A 64 -5.08 -6.38 4.74
CA ARG A 64 -4.90 -6.16 3.31
C ARG A 64 -4.36 -4.76 3.08
N ALA A 65 -3.48 -4.63 2.10
CA ALA A 65 -3.15 -3.32 1.55
C ALA A 65 -4.18 -2.99 0.47
N ASP A 66 -4.62 -1.74 0.41
CA ASP A 66 -5.62 -1.33 -0.59
C ASP A 66 -5.11 -1.62 -2.00
N VAL A 67 -3.86 -1.25 -2.29
CA VAL A 67 -3.20 -1.50 -3.57
C VAL A 67 -1.72 -1.84 -3.39
N VAL A 68 -1.22 -2.78 -4.20
CA VAL A 68 0.21 -2.90 -4.50
C VAL A 68 0.41 -2.67 -5.99
N LEU A 69 1.19 -1.65 -6.32
CA LEU A 69 1.65 -1.40 -7.68
C LEU A 69 2.91 -2.22 -7.91
N ALA A 70 2.92 -3.09 -8.90
CA ALA A 70 4.07 -3.90 -9.28
C ALA A 70 4.60 -3.45 -10.65
N GLY A 71 5.88 -3.11 -10.69
CA GLY A 71 6.53 -2.59 -11.88
C GLY A 71 8.03 -2.82 -11.87
N VAL A 72 8.73 -2.08 -12.72
CA VAL A 72 10.18 -2.10 -12.81
C VAL A 72 10.73 -0.75 -12.36
N HIS A 73 11.78 -0.76 -11.56
CA HIS A 73 12.44 0.47 -11.12
C HIS A 73 13.13 1.16 -12.33
N PRO A 74 12.84 2.44 -12.60
CA PRO A 74 13.27 3.11 -13.83
C PRO A 74 14.79 3.24 -13.97
N ALA A 75 15.52 3.32 -12.85
CA ALA A 75 16.97 3.51 -12.88
C ALA A 75 17.78 2.20 -12.77
N THR A 76 17.24 1.17 -12.10
CA THR A 76 17.98 -0.06 -11.81
C THR A 76 17.53 -1.25 -12.67
N GLY A 77 16.32 -1.20 -13.24
CA GLY A 77 15.73 -2.32 -13.97
C GLY A 77 15.28 -3.48 -13.08
N GLU A 78 15.40 -3.38 -11.76
CA GLU A 78 14.92 -4.39 -10.82
C GLU A 78 13.40 -4.30 -10.62
N PRO A 79 12.73 -5.37 -10.16
CA PRO A 79 11.36 -5.28 -9.68
C PRO A 79 11.19 -4.16 -8.63
N SER A 80 10.09 -3.41 -8.72
CA SER A 80 9.73 -2.37 -7.76
C SER A 80 8.27 -2.45 -7.39
N TYR A 81 8.00 -2.30 -6.10
CA TYR A 81 6.68 -2.42 -5.52
C TYR A 81 6.35 -1.14 -4.73
N VAL A 82 5.20 -0.54 -5.03
CA VAL A 82 4.67 0.59 -4.28
C VAL A 82 3.37 0.16 -3.61
N VAL A 83 3.40 0.00 -2.29
CA VAL A 83 2.21 -0.24 -1.47
C VAL A 83 1.50 1.09 -1.29
N VAL A 84 0.23 1.15 -1.68
CA VAL A 84 -0.60 2.36 -1.63
C VAL A 84 -1.75 2.14 -0.65
N GLU A 85 -1.84 3.01 0.34
CA GLU A 85 -3.04 3.16 1.19
C GLU A 85 -3.88 4.32 0.66
N LEU A 86 -5.16 4.09 0.36
CA LEU A 86 -6.07 5.08 -0.21
C LEU A 86 -7.04 5.56 0.86
N LYS A 87 -6.98 6.85 1.21
CA LYS A 87 -7.93 7.46 2.15
C LYS A 87 -8.72 8.58 1.48
N GLN A 88 -10.03 8.56 1.69
CA GLN A 88 -10.95 9.63 1.28
C GLN A 88 -10.99 10.80 2.27
N TRP A 89 -10.06 10.87 3.22
CA TRP A 89 -10.08 11.88 4.28
C TRP A 89 -9.71 13.25 3.74
N SER A 90 -10.44 14.28 4.18
CA SER A 90 -10.16 15.69 3.86
C SER A 90 -9.19 16.35 4.85
N GLN A 91 -9.15 15.84 6.08
CA GLN A 91 -8.30 16.32 7.16
C GLN A 91 -7.94 15.16 8.08
N ALA A 92 -6.73 15.18 8.61
CA ALA A 92 -6.28 14.30 9.68
C ALA A 92 -5.30 15.06 10.58
N LEU A 93 -5.42 14.86 11.89
CA LEU A 93 -4.55 15.48 12.89
C LEU A 93 -3.80 14.39 13.65
N PRO A 94 -2.50 14.54 13.92
CA PRO A 94 -1.76 13.54 14.70
C PRO A 94 -2.36 13.45 16.10
N HIS A 95 -2.36 12.24 16.69
CA HIS A 95 -2.74 12.08 18.10
C HIS A 95 -1.63 12.66 18.99
N GLU A 96 -2.03 13.35 20.05
CA GLU A 96 -1.12 14.15 20.90
C GLU A 96 -0.06 13.28 21.58
N ASP A 97 -0.45 12.10 22.09
CA ASP A 97 0.43 11.22 22.86
C ASP A 97 1.02 10.05 22.05
N ASP A 98 0.53 9.80 20.83
CA ASP A 98 0.90 8.61 20.06
C ASP A 98 0.98 8.95 18.55
N PRO A 99 2.18 9.16 17.98
CA PRO A 99 2.32 9.52 16.57
C PRO A 99 1.85 8.42 15.61
N THR A 100 1.63 7.20 16.13
CA THR A 100 1.08 6.10 15.33
C THR A 100 -0.43 6.21 15.13
N LEU A 101 -1.09 7.10 15.87
CA LEU A 101 -2.52 7.37 15.76
C LEU A 101 -2.78 8.78 15.22
N CYS A 102 -3.98 8.97 14.67
CA CYS A 102 -4.47 10.25 14.22
C CYS A 102 -5.98 10.38 14.45
N HIS A 103 -6.44 11.61 14.54
CA HIS A 103 -7.85 11.99 14.60
C HIS A 103 -8.35 12.39 13.22
N VAL A 104 -9.56 11.94 12.89
CA VAL A 104 -10.29 12.31 11.68
C VAL A 104 -11.73 12.52 12.08
N ASP A 105 -12.34 13.62 11.65
CA ASP A 105 -13.68 14.05 12.09
C ASP A 105 -14.77 12.98 11.91
N ALA A 106 -14.62 12.10 10.92
CA ALA A 106 -15.55 11.02 10.63
C ALA A 106 -15.54 9.87 11.67
N TYR A 107 -14.53 9.81 12.55
CA TYR A 107 -14.38 8.75 13.55
C TYR A 107 -14.45 9.32 14.97
N ALA A 108 -15.19 8.63 15.85
CA ALA A 108 -15.33 9.00 17.25
C ALA A 108 -14.05 8.76 18.09
N HIS A 109 -13.16 7.89 17.61
CA HIS A 109 -11.93 7.49 18.29
C HIS A 109 -10.73 7.66 17.37
N PRO A 110 -9.52 7.85 17.92
CA PRO A 110 -8.30 7.86 17.13
C PRO A 110 -8.15 6.58 16.31
N VAL A 111 -7.63 6.71 15.10
CA VAL A 111 -7.38 5.60 14.17
C VAL A 111 -5.89 5.55 13.81
N LEU A 112 -5.43 4.41 13.30
CA LEU A 112 -4.04 4.27 12.86
C LEU A 112 -3.70 5.33 11.80
N ASN A 113 -2.58 6.02 12.00
CA ASN A 113 -2.03 6.95 11.04
C ASN A 113 -1.78 6.22 9.70
N PRO A 114 -2.27 6.71 8.55
CA PRO A 114 -2.14 6.02 7.28
C PRO A 114 -0.67 5.87 6.84
N ILE A 115 0.22 6.75 7.29
CA ILE A 115 1.68 6.61 7.10
C ILE A 115 2.19 5.36 7.85
N GLU A 116 1.75 5.17 9.10
CA GLU A 116 2.10 3.98 9.88
C GLU A 116 1.45 2.72 9.33
N GLN A 117 0.25 2.83 8.80
CA GLN A 117 -0.44 1.71 8.16
C GLN A 117 0.39 1.18 6.99
N VAL A 118 0.84 2.06 6.09
CA VAL A 118 1.64 1.64 4.93
C VAL A 118 3.06 1.18 5.33
N ARG A 119 3.69 1.80 6.34
CA ARG A 119 4.97 1.34 6.91
C ARG A 119 4.86 -0.10 7.38
N ARG A 120 3.84 -0.40 8.19
CA ARG A 120 3.59 -1.75 8.70
C ARG A 120 3.35 -2.75 7.57
N TYR A 121 2.65 -2.36 6.50
CA TYR A 121 2.45 -3.23 5.34
C TYR A 121 3.74 -3.54 4.59
N CYS A 122 4.58 -2.52 4.36
CA CYS A 122 5.88 -2.71 3.73
C CYS A 122 6.79 -3.63 4.56
N GLU A 123 6.87 -3.39 5.86
CA GLU A 123 7.63 -4.25 6.78
C GLU A 123 7.10 -5.68 6.78
N TYR A 124 5.79 -5.84 6.76
CA TYR A 124 5.16 -7.15 6.74
C TYR A 124 5.50 -7.91 5.45
N LEU A 125 5.38 -7.27 4.28
CA LEU A 125 5.78 -7.87 3.01
C LEU A 125 7.24 -8.29 3.02
N VAL A 126 8.15 -7.42 3.45
CA VAL A 126 9.58 -7.73 3.52
C VAL A 126 9.88 -8.85 4.52
N ASN A 127 9.14 -8.96 5.62
CA ASN A 127 9.41 -9.99 6.61
C ASN A 127 8.89 -11.38 6.23
N PHE A 128 7.88 -11.47 5.35
CA PHE A 128 7.14 -12.71 5.11
C PHE A 128 7.02 -13.13 3.65
N ASN A 129 7.34 -12.27 2.68
CA ASN A 129 7.33 -12.64 1.27
C ASN A 129 8.77 -12.86 0.77
N GLY A 130 9.10 -14.10 0.40
CA GLY A 130 10.44 -14.49 -0.01
C GLY A 130 11.00 -13.73 -1.23
N SER A 131 10.15 -13.19 -2.11
CA SER A 131 10.59 -12.40 -3.26
C SER A 131 11.23 -11.06 -2.88
N VAL A 132 10.88 -10.51 -1.70
CA VAL A 132 11.31 -9.19 -1.23
C VAL A 132 12.09 -9.24 0.08
N ALA A 133 12.21 -10.40 0.72
CA ALA A 133 12.81 -10.53 2.06
C ALA A 133 14.30 -10.14 2.15
N GLU A 134 15.04 -10.35 1.06
CA GLU A 134 16.43 -9.89 0.89
C GLU A 134 16.56 -8.62 0.04
N HIS A 135 15.42 -8.04 -0.35
CA HIS A 135 15.34 -6.92 -1.29
C HIS A 135 14.42 -5.81 -0.78
N ARG A 136 14.58 -5.40 0.49
CA ARG A 136 13.77 -4.36 1.14
C ARG A 136 13.67 -3.07 0.31
N HIS A 137 14.72 -2.69 -0.39
CA HIS A 137 14.77 -1.48 -1.23
C HIS A 137 13.77 -1.49 -2.38
N ARG A 138 13.29 -2.67 -2.80
CA ARG A 138 12.27 -2.82 -3.85
C ARG A 138 10.89 -2.39 -3.39
N VAL A 139 10.62 -2.36 -2.09
CA VAL A 139 9.29 -2.06 -1.51
C VAL A 139 9.26 -0.65 -0.94
N ASN A 140 8.28 0.14 -1.37
CA ASN A 140 8.04 1.50 -0.89
C ASN A 140 6.57 1.68 -0.50
N GLY A 141 6.30 2.52 0.51
CA GLY A 141 4.97 2.76 1.02
C GLY A 141 4.51 4.19 0.83
N VAL A 142 3.28 4.37 0.33
CA VAL A 142 2.63 5.67 0.16
C VAL A 142 1.22 5.65 0.73
N ALA A 143 0.88 6.70 1.49
CA ALA A 143 -0.49 7.03 1.87
C ALA A 143 -0.99 8.16 0.96
N PHE A 144 -2.10 7.94 0.27
CA PHE A 144 -2.70 8.94 -0.61
C PHE A 144 -4.07 9.37 -0.10
N LEU A 145 -4.10 10.54 0.55
CA LEU A 145 -5.31 11.18 1.07
C LEU A 145 -5.90 12.08 -0.02
N HIS A 146 -6.64 11.47 -0.94
CA HIS A 146 -6.97 12.11 -2.22
C HIS A 146 -8.06 13.20 -2.13
N ASN A 147 -8.69 13.37 -0.98
CA ASN A 147 -9.62 14.48 -0.69
C ASN A 147 -8.99 15.57 0.20
N ALA A 148 -7.74 15.38 0.65
CA ALA A 148 -7.09 16.29 1.58
C ALA A 148 -6.44 17.49 0.90
N THR A 149 -6.37 18.58 1.66
CA THR A 149 -5.48 19.72 1.41
C THR A 149 -4.24 19.61 2.29
N GLU A 150 -3.18 20.31 1.94
CA GLU A 150 -1.96 20.42 2.74
C GLU A 150 -2.26 20.99 4.11
N PHE A 151 -3.12 22.01 4.18
CA PHE A 151 -3.57 22.57 5.46
C PHE A 151 -4.18 21.47 6.34
N GLY A 152 -5.09 20.67 5.78
CA GLY A 152 -5.77 19.57 6.47
C GLY A 152 -4.87 18.42 6.95
N VAL A 153 -3.61 18.34 6.52
CA VAL A 153 -2.69 17.24 6.94
C VAL A 153 -1.35 17.73 7.45
N THR A 154 -1.21 19.03 7.74
CA THR A 154 0.06 19.65 8.14
C THR A 154 0.75 18.87 9.27
N GLY A 155 0.00 18.49 10.31
CA GLY A 155 0.56 17.75 11.45
C GLY A 155 1.02 16.32 11.13
N LEU A 156 0.47 15.66 10.12
CA LEU A 156 0.93 14.32 9.71
C LEU A 156 2.27 14.38 8.95
N ARG A 157 2.54 15.47 8.22
CA ARG A 157 3.80 15.62 7.47
C ARG A 157 5.04 15.66 8.38
N GLU A 158 4.90 16.12 9.61
CA GLU A 158 6.00 16.15 10.56
C GLU A 158 6.49 14.73 10.94
N ILE A 159 5.60 13.72 10.83
CA ILE A 159 5.85 12.30 11.12
C ILE A 159 6.53 11.56 9.93
N GLU A 160 6.51 12.15 8.74
CA GLU A 160 7.03 11.54 7.49
C GLU A 160 8.57 11.32 7.51
N ARG A 161 9.30 11.97 8.43
CA ARG A 161 10.77 12.12 8.40
C ARG A 161 11.61 10.83 8.44
N ASP A 162 11.02 9.68 8.76
CA ASP A 162 11.73 8.39 8.87
C ASP A 162 11.73 7.54 7.58
N GLY A 163 11.20 8.05 6.47
CA GLY A 163 11.52 7.58 5.10
C GLY A 163 10.84 6.30 4.59
N HIS A 164 10.12 5.54 5.42
CA HIS A 164 9.47 4.27 5.02
C HIS A 164 7.97 4.36 4.75
N GLY A 165 7.38 5.55 4.87
CA GLY A 165 5.99 5.82 4.49
C GLY A 165 5.87 7.29 4.13
N LEU A 166 5.39 7.56 2.92
CA LEU A 166 5.25 8.92 2.38
C LEU A 166 3.79 9.33 2.32
N LEU A 167 3.52 10.63 2.50
CA LEU A 167 2.17 11.18 2.48
C LEU A 167 1.94 12.09 1.27
N PHE A 168 0.93 11.74 0.49
CA PHE A 168 0.44 12.53 -0.64
C PHE A 168 -1.01 12.93 -0.45
N THR A 169 -1.39 14.07 -1.03
CA THR A 169 -2.73 14.67 -0.94
C THR A 169 -3.31 14.91 -2.33
N GLY A 170 -4.63 15.03 -2.42
CA GLY A 170 -5.30 15.45 -3.65
C GLY A 170 -4.84 16.82 -4.15
N GLU A 171 -4.63 17.78 -3.23
CA GLU A 171 -4.11 19.11 -3.57
C GLU A 171 -2.71 19.06 -4.20
N ARG A 172 -1.81 18.20 -3.68
CA ARG A 172 -0.47 18.00 -4.23
C ARG A 172 -0.37 16.73 -5.08
N ARG A 173 -1.41 16.44 -5.86
CA ARG A 173 -1.44 15.31 -6.79
C ARG A 173 -0.18 15.24 -7.68
N GLY A 174 0.31 16.37 -8.20
CA GLY A 174 1.53 16.38 -9.03
C GLY A 174 2.75 15.73 -8.35
N ALA A 175 2.94 15.97 -7.05
CA ALA A 175 4.04 15.36 -6.29
C ALA A 175 3.88 13.84 -6.15
N PHE A 176 2.64 13.34 -6.09
CA PHE A 176 2.37 11.90 -6.10
C PHE A 176 2.78 11.27 -7.43
N LEU A 177 2.40 11.88 -8.56
CA LEU A 177 2.75 11.41 -9.90
C LEU A 177 4.28 11.39 -10.08
N ASP A 178 4.95 12.46 -9.67
CA ASP A 178 6.41 12.56 -9.76
C ASP A 178 7.09 11.49 -8.91
N HIS A 179 6.59 11.24 -7.69
CA HIS A 179 7.09 10.16 -6.85
C HIS A 179 6.94 8.79 -7.51
N LEU A 180 5.75 8.47 -8.05
CA LEU A 180 5.53 7.21 -8.74
C LEU A 180 6.51 7.01 -9.89
N ARG A 181 6.80 8.05 -10.68
CA ARG A 181 7.80 8.01 -11.76
C ARG A 181 9.23 7.81 -11.28
N THR A 182 9.55 8.10 -10.01
CA THR A 182 10.85 7.74 -9.44
C THR A 182 10.97 6.27 -9.10
N ARG A 183 9.84 5.56 -8.95
CA ARG A 183 9.78 4.17 -8.49
C ARG A 183 9.40 3.19 -9.59
N LEU A 184 8.63 3.62 -10.58
CA LEU A 184 8.04 2.77 -11.60
C LEU A 184 8.37 3.31 -12.99
N SER A 185 8.82 2.41 -13.86
CA SER A 185 9.16 2.68 -15.26
C SER A 185 7.91 2.77 -16.13
N ASP A 186 7.89 3.75 -17.04
CA ASP A 186 6.92 3.89 -18.12
C ASP A 186 7.29 3.08 -19.38
N LYS A 187 8.44 2.38 -19.36
CA LYS A 187 9.00 1.66 -20.52
C LYS A 187 8.95 0.14 -20.39
N HIS A 188 8.71 -0.36 -19.19
CA HIS A 188 8.78 -1.79 -18.89
C HIS A 188 7.51 -2.23 -18.17
N PRO A 189 6.82 -3.27 -18.68
CA PRO A 189 5.58 -3.74 -18.07
C PRO A 189 5.82 -4.37 -16.70
N GLY A 190 4.82 -4.28 -15.83
CA GLY A 190 4.87 -4.78 -14.46
C GLY A 190 4.54 -6.26 -14.30
N ALA A 191 3.99 -6.93 -15.32
CA ALA A 191 3.49 -8.31 -15.26
C ALA A 191 4.48 -9.28 -14.59
N GLY A 192 5.75 -9.25 -14.99
CA GLY A 192 6.78 -10.12 -14.41
C GLY A 192 7.06 -9.84 -12.93
N ALA A 193 7.00 -8.58 -12.50
CA ALA A 193 7.15 -8.22 -11.09
C ALA A 193 5.93 -8.66 -10.27
N ALA A 194 4.72 -8.54 -10.84
CA ALA A 194 3.51 -9.02 -10.18
C ALA A 194 3.53 -10.55 -10.00
N ASP A 195 3.93 -11.29 -11.03
CA ASP A 195 4.10 -12.75 -10.97
C ASP A 195 5.13 -13.15 -9.92
N GLU A 196 6.28 -12.46 -9.87
CA GLU A 196 7.33 -12.69 -8.87
C GLU A 196 6.81 -12.48 -7.44
N LEU A 197 6.07 -11.39 -7.20
CA LEU A 197 5.52 -11.10 -5.88
C LEU A 197 4.47 -12.14 -5.45
N CYS A 198 3.60 -12.56 -6.37
CA CYS A 198 2.58 -13.60 -6.14
C CYS A 198 3.18 -14.97 -5.87
N ALA A 199 4.25 -15.32 -6.59
CA ALA A 199 4.96 -16.60 -6.43
C ALA A 199 5.84 -16.64 -5.17
N GLY A 200 6.03 -15.50 -4.50
CA GLY A 200 6.80 -15.38 -3.28
C GLY A 200 6.31 -16.32 -2.19
N VAL A 201 7.10 -17.36 -1.90
CA VAL A 201 6.81 -18.31 -0.82
C VAL A 201 6.76 -17.56 0.51
N ALA A 202 5.74 -17.83 1.32
CA ALA A 202 5.66 -17.32 2.67
C ALA A 202 6.84 -17.86 3.48
N VAL A 203 7.75 -16.98 3.89
CA VAL A 203 8.93 -17.34 4.69
C VAL A 203 8.69 -17.05 6.18
N PRO A 204 9.22 -17.86 7.11
CA PRO A 204 9.22 -17.52 8.53
C PRO A 204 9.96 -16.20 8.75
N SER A 205 9.50 -15.36 9.70
CA SER A 205 10.14 -14.07 9.93
C SER A 205 11.60 -14.24 10.37
N LYS A 206 12.49 -13.34 9.96
CA LYS A 206 13.92 -13.35 10.35
C LYS A 206 14.11 -13.39 11.88
N GLN A 207 13.25 -12.71 12.62
CA GLN A 207 13.25 -12.73 14.10
C GLN A 207 12.84 -14.10 14.67
N LEU A 208 11.81 -14.74 14.10
CA LEU A 208 11.44 -16.10 14.50
C LEU A 208 12.58 -17.08 14.23
N MET A 209 13.23 -16.96 13.08
CA MET A 209 14.39 -17.79 12.73
C MET A 209 15.60 -17.50 13.63
N SER A 210 15.84 -16.24 14.01
CA SER A 210 16.95 -15.90 14.91
C SER A 210 16.74 -16.47 16.32
N VAL A 211 15.51 -16.33 16.86
CA VAL A 211 15.14 -16.89 18.17
C VAL A 211 15.21 -18.42 18.15
N ALA A 212 14.68 -19.07 17.11
CA ALA A 212 14.77 -20.52 16.98
C ALA A 212 16.23 -21.01 16.88
N ALA A 213 17.08 -20.27 16.16
CA ALA A 213 18.50 -20.59 16.05
C ALA A 213 19.26 -20.38 17.37
N GLU A 214 18.85 -19.40 18.18
CA GLU A 214 19.41 -19.14 19.52
C GLU A 214 19.04 -20.25 20.51
N GLU A 215 17.77 -20.64 20.53
CA GLU A 215 17.27 -21.74 21.36
C GLU A 215 17.99 -23.08 21.06
N VAL A 216 18.31 -23.36 19.78
CA VAL A 216 19.08 -24.56 19.40
C VAL A 216 20.54 -24.47 19.87
N ARG A 217 21.15 -23.28 19.82
CA ARG A 217 22.52 -23.06 20.31
C ARG A 217 22.62 -23.18 21.83
N GLU A 218 21.61 -22.73 22.57
CA GLU A 218 21.59 -22.83 24.04
C GLU A 218 21.33 -24.26 24.56
N ARG A 219 20.80 -25.14 23.71
CA ARG A 219 20.52 -26.55 24.02
C ARG A 219 21.63 -27.53 23.61
N THR A 220 22.71 -27.05 22.99
CA THR A 220 23.85 -27.86 22.49
C THR A 220 25.12 -27.51 23.25
#